data_AF-A0A0A9YL60-F1
#
_entry.id   AF-A0A0A9YL60-F1
#
_cell.length_a   1.000
_cell.length_b   1.000
_cell.length_c   1.000
_cell.angle_alpha   90.00
_cell.angle_beta   90.00
_cell.angle_gamma   90.00
#
_symmetry.space_group_name_H-M   'P 1'
#
loop_
_entity.id
_entity.type
_entity.pdbx_description
1 polymer ?
#
loop_
_entity_poly.entity_id
_entity_poly.type
_entity_poly.pdbx_seq_one_letter_code
_entity_poly.pdbx_strand_id
1 'polypeptide(L)'
;MLPFYDTNAKLRYIKFCLLLFTFLFVLTGIALIIIGSTINAIYYEFIFFLRVDYITPATCLVIIGFFIFAVACVGLYGTLKSEALVIGAFGGLLGLVCVLQLGAGVACHFLTGHLVHNLRVTMNETVWIYPYNEYAAERMDAVQENLACCGMYSPKDWHQVYNGTEIPRSCCAIDDENAMCEYIHNTGCYARLAPILKDTSRMLTTSSAVLAFMQLTGMAFAFYMAQCLRQQMRLRRDRKMMVTEQLLYSDADGTKSPI
;
A
#
# COMPACT_ATOMS: atom_id res chain seq x y z
N MET A 1 31.19 12.99 31.77
CA MET A 1 31.72 12.48 30.48
C MET A 1 31.07 11.13 30.08
N LEU A 2 30.82 10.21 31.01
CA LEU A 2 30.11 8.92 30.79
C LEU A 2 28.69 8.99 30.17
N PRO A 3 27.78 9.90 30.56
CA PRO A 3 26.44 9.96 29.94
C PRO A 3 26.45 10.43 28.48
N PHE A 4 27.52 11.11 28.04
CA PHE A 4 27.65 11.60 26.66
C PHE A 4 28.13 10.50 25.70
N TYR A 5 28.95 9.55 26.16
CA TYR A 5 29.46 8.44 25.34
C TYR A 5 28.36 7.41 25.01
N ASP A 6 27.55 7.02 25.99
CA ASP A 6 26.47 6.05 25.82
C ASP A 6 25.33 6.60 24.93
N THR A 7 25.06 7.90 25.02
CA THR A 7 24.12 8.62 24.14
C THR A 7 24.58 8.60 22.67
N ASN A 8 25.89 8.68 22.42
CA ASN A 8 26.46 8.62 21.06
C ASN A 8 26.43 7.22 20.45
N ALA A 9 26.50 6.15 21.26
CA ALA A 9 26.34 4.78 20.78
C ALA A 9 24.89 4.49 20.38
N LYS A 10 23.92 4.84 21.25
CA LYS A 10 22.48 4.66 20.99
C LYS A 10 22.01 5.44 19.76
N LEU A 11 22.46 6.69 19.60
CA LEU A 11 22.11 7.51 18.44
C LEU A 11 22.69 6.95 17.13
N ARG A 12 23.91 6.38 17.16
CA ARG A 12 24.50 5.71 15.99
C ARG A 12 23.72 4.46 15.60
N TYR A 13 23.28 3.66 16.56
CA TYR A 13 22.45 2.49 16.31
C TYR A 13 21.10 2.86 15.67
N ILE A 14 20.37 3.82 16.28
CA ILE A 14 19.07 4.28 15.75
C ILE A 14 19.22 4.86 14.34
N LYS A 15 20.29 5.64 14.10
CA LYS A 15 20.61 6.16 12.77
C LYS A 15 20.83 5.04 11.76
N PHE A 16 21.59 4.00 12.13
CA PHE A 16 21.81 2.85 11.25
C PHE A 16 20.50 2.10 10.96
N CYS A 17 19.66 1.85 11.97
CA CYS A 17 18.36 1.22 11.77
C CYS A 17 17.44 2.03 10.83
N LEU A 18 17.36 3.36 11.01
CA LEU A 18 16.58 4.24 10.13
C LEU A 18 17.13 4.27 8.71
N LEU A 19 18.46 4.28 8.53
CA LEU A 19 19.08 4.20 7.20
C LEU A 19 18.79 2.87 6.52
N LEU A 20 18.91 1.75 7.24
CA LEU A 20 18.62 0.43 6.71
C LEU A 20 17.14 0.32 6.29
N PHE A 21 16.22 0.76 7.15
CA PHE A 21 14.79 0.76 6.88
C PHE A 21 14.41 1.61 5.66
N THR A 22 14.93 2.84 5.58
CA THR A 22 14.67 3.72 4.43
C THR A 22 15.30 3.20 3.14
N PHE A 23 16.48 2.58 3.22
CA PHE A 23 17.11 1.92 2.07
C PHE A 23 16.28 0.73 1.54
N LEU A 24 15.76 -0.12 2.43
CA LEU A 24 14.85 -1.19 2.02
C LEU A 24 13.60 -0.64 1.33
N PHE A 25 13.05 0.48 1.81
CA PHE A 25 11.91 1.11 1.14
C PHE A 25 12.24 1.68 -0.24
N VAL A 26 13.44 2.25 -0.44
CA VAL A 26 13.90 2.65 -1.76
C VAL A 26 13.89 1.46 -2.72
N LEU A 27 14.45 0.31 -2.30
CA LEU A 27 14.46 -0.90 -3.12
C LEU A 27 13.05 -1.40 -3.44
N THR A 28 12.14 -1.41 -2.46
CA THR A 28 10.74 -1.79 -2.70
C THR A 28 10.03 -0.83 -3.66
N GLY A 29 10.25 0.49 -3.53
CA GLY A 29 9.65 1.48 -4.42
C GLY A 29 10.10 1.30 -5.87
N ILE A 30 11.40 1.08 -6.09
CA ILE A 30 11.95 0.80 -7.42
C ILE A 30 11.38 -0.51 -7.99
N ALA A 31 11.31 -1.57 -7.18
CA ALA A 31 10.76 -2.86 -7.61
C ALA A 31 9.29 -2.73 -8.03
N LEU A 32 8.46 -2.00 -7.28
CA LEU A 32 7.05 -1.76 -7.62
C LEU A 32 6.88 -0.97 -8.92
N ILE A 33 7.73 0.03 -9.16
CA ILE A 33 7.72 0.80 -10.40
C ILE A 33 8.09 -0.10 -11.59
N ILE A 34 9.13 -0.93 -11.47
CA ILE A 34 9.56 -1.84 -12.54
C ILE A 34 8.46 -2.87 -12.84
N ILE A 35 7.90 -3.53 -11.81
CA ILE A 35 6.84 -4.53 -11.98
C ILE A 35 5.61 -3.88 -12.60
N GLY A 36 5.14 -2.75 -12.06
CA GLY A 36 3.94 -2.07 -12.55
C GLY A 36 4.09 -1.56 -13.99
N SER A 37 5.24 -0.98 -14.33
CA SER A 37 5.54 -0.51 -15.69
C SER A 37 5.66 -1.66 -16.68
N THR A 38 6.26 -2.78 -16.29
CA THR A 38 6.37 -3.97 -17.14
C THR A 38 5.00 -4.58 -17.44
N ILE A 39 4.13 -4.69 -16.43
CA ILE A 39 2.74 -5.13 -16.63
C ILE A 39 2.02 -4.16 -17.58
N ASN A 40 2.10 -2.85 -17.33
CA ASN A 40 1.47 -1.87 -18.22
C ASN A 40 2.00 -1.94 -19.66
N ALA A 41 3.30 -2.22 -19.87
CA ALA A 41 3.88 -2.35 -21.20
C ALA A 41 3.38 -3.60 -21.94
N ILE A 42 3.24 -4.74 -21.26
CA ILE A 42 2.74 -5.99 -21.84
C ILE A 42 1.27 -5.86 -22.25
N TYR A 43 0.46 -5.19 -21.42
CA TYR A 43 -0.99 -5.05 -21.65
C TYR A 43 -1.38 -3.73 -22.34
N TYR A 44 -0.41 -2.94 -22.82
CA TYR A 44 -0.65 -1.62 -23.41
C TYR A 44 -1.58 -1.68 -24.62
N GLU A 45 -1.40 -2.69 -25.48
CA GLU A 45 -2.22 -2.84 -26.69
C GLU A 45 -3.69 -3.14 -26.36
N PHE A 46 -3.97 -3.95 -25.33
CA PHE A 46 -5.34 -4.27 -24.92
C PHE A 46 -6.09 -3.06 -24.34
N ILE A 47 -5.41 -2.19 -23.58
CA ILE A 47 -6.03 -1.02 -22.93
C ILE A 47 -6.34 0.08 -23.95
N PHE A 48 -5.50 0.25 -24.99
CA PHE A 48 -5.73 1.23 -26.05
C PHE A 48 -7.01 0.94 -26.85
N PHE A 49 -7.34 -0.34 -27.06
CA PHE A 49 -8.57 -0.76 -27.74
C PHE A 49 -9.84 -0.53 -26.91
N LEU A 50 -9.76 -0.58 -25.58
CA LEU A 50 -10.94 -0.58 -24.71
C LEU A 50 -11.47 0.81 -24.33
N ARG A 51 -10.82 1.93 -24.71
CA ARG A 51 -11.24 3.34 -24.41
C ARG A 51 -11.75 3.53 -22.96
N VAL A 52 -11.12 2.89 -22.00
CA VAL A 52 -11.51 2.92 -20.60
C VAL A 52 -10.57 3.84 -19.83
N ASP A 53 -11.08 4.99 -19.37
CA ASP A 53 -10.38 5.97 -18.51
C ASP A 53 -10.09 5.45 -17.08
N TYR A 54 -9.96 4.15 -16.88
CA TYR A 54 -9.87 3.53 -15.56
C TYR A 54 -8.41 3.29 -15.16
N ILE A 55 -8.09 3.66 -13.92
CA ILE A 55 -6.77 3.38 -13.32
C ILE A 55 -6.64 1.86 -13.12
N THR A 56 -5.77 1.22 -13.89
CA THR A 56 -5.50 -0.22 -13.76
C THR A 56 -4.75 -0.54 -12.47
N PRO A 57 -4.86 -1.78 -11.93
CA PRO A 57 -4.07 -2.20 -10.77
C PRO A 57 -2.55 -2.02 -10.96
N ALA A 58 -2.05 -2.25 -12.17
CA ALA A 58 -0.65 -2.02 -12.53
C ALA A 58 -0.26 -0.54 -12.49
N THR A 59 -1.14 0.36 -12.95
CA THR A 59 -0.92 1.81 -12.83
C THR A 59 -0.92 2.27 -11.37
N CYS A 60 -1.80 1.72 -10.53
CA CYS A 60 -1.77 1.94 -9.08
C CYS A 60 -0.42 1.53 -8.47
N LEU A 61 0.14 0.38 -8.87
CA LEU A 61 1.45 -0.08 -8.39
C LEU A 61 2.57 0.92 -8.71
N VAL A 62 2.57 1.50 -9.91
CA VAL A 62 3.56 2.51 -10.30
C VAL A 62 3.43 3.78 -9.46
N ILE A 63 2.21 4.29 -9.29
CA ILE A 63 1.94 5.51 -8.51
C ILE A 63 2.37 5.31 -7.04
N ILE A 64 1.97 4.19 -6.44
CA ILE A 64 2.34 3.84 -5.07
C ILE A 64 3.86 3.68 -4.95
N GLY A 65 4.49 3.00 -5.90
CA GLY A 65 5.94 2.81 -5.93
C GLY A 65 6.71 4.13 -5.99
N PHE A 66 6.26 5.09 -6.81
CA PHE A 66 6.85 6.43 -6.89
C PHE A 66 6.71 7.18 -5.56
N PHE A 67 5.53 7.13 -4.94
CA PHE A 67 5.31 7.76 -3.63
C PHE A 67 6.23 7.15 -2.55
N ILE A 68 6.33 5.82 -2.47
CA ILE A 68 7.23 5.12 -1.54
C ILE A 68 8.69 5.52 -1.78
N PHE A 69 9.13 5.53 -3.03
CA PHE A 69 10.49 5.93 -3.41
C PHE A 69 10.80 7.38 -2.99
N ALA A 70 9.90 8.33 -3.28
CA ALA A 70 10.08 9.72 -2.92
C ALA A 70 10.18 9.92 -1.40
N VAL A 71 9.26 9.31 -0.65
CA VAL A 71 9.26 9.37 0.83
C VAL A 71 10.51 8.73 1.43
N ALA A 72 10.95 7.59 0.88
CA ALA A 72 12.16 6.91 1.32
C ALA A 72 13.42 7.74 1.03
N CYS A 73 13.50 8.43 -0.12
CA CYS A 73 14.58 9.35 -0.45
C CYS A 73 14.65 10.53 0.53
N VAL A 74 13.51 11.12 0.91
CA VAL A 74 13.45 12.18 1.92
C VAL A 74 13.92 11.66 3.28
N GLY A 75 13.48 10.46 3.69
CA GLY A 75 13.92 9.82 4.94
C GLY A 75 15.43 9.53 4.96
N LEU A 76 15.97 9.03 3.85
CA LEU A 76 17.39 8.75 3.67
C LEU A 76 18.21 10.05 3.73
N TYR A 77 17.80 11.07 2.95
CA TYR A 77 18.45 12.38 2.93
C TYR A 77 18.45 13.03 4.32
N GLY A 78 17.30 13.05 5.00
CA GLY A 78 17.17 13.62 6.34
C GLY A 78 18.09 12.94 7.35
N THR A 79 18.14 11.60 7.32
CA THR A 79 18.96 10.81 8.24
C THR A 79 20.47 10.97 7.96
N LEU A 80 20.88 11.02 6.68
CA LEU A 80 22.27 11.23 6.29
C LEU A 80 22.75 12.62 6.69
N LYS A 81 22.01 13.67 6.31
CA LYS A 81 22.33 15.06 6.66
C LYS A 81 22.12 15.38 8.14
N SER A 82 21.47 14.49 8.89
CA SER A 82 21.19 14.66 10.32
C SER A 82 20.42 15.96 10.59
N GLU A 83 19.47 16.27 9.70
CA GLU A 83 18.67 17.50 9.73
C GLU A 83 17.37 17.26 10.51
N ALA A 84 17.27 17.85 11.69
CA ALA A 84 16.20 17.60 12.65
C ALA A 84 14.80 17.99 12.13
N LEU A 85 14.71 18.97 11.23
CA LEU A 85 13.46 19.38 10.61
C LEU A 85 12.98 18.33 9.61
N VAL A 86 13.87 17.86 8.72
CA VAL A 86 13.56 16.87 7.68
C VAL A 86 13.18 15.53 8.29
N ILE A 87 13.93 15.06 9.29
CA ILE A 87 13.60 13.80 9.99
C ILE A 87 12.27 13.93 10.74
N GLY A 88 12.00 15.09 11.35
CA GLY A 88 10.71 15.35 12.01
C GLY A 88 9.54 15.37 11.03
N ALA A 89 9.71 15.96 9.85
CA ALA A 89 8.71 15.97 8.79
C ALA A 89 8.46 14.54 8.24
N PHE A 90 9.51 13.74 8.07
CA PHE A 90 9.39 12.32 7.72
C PHE A 90 8.56 11.54 8.76
N GLY A 91 8.84 11.73 10.06
CA GLY A 91 8.03 11.13 11.13
C GLY A 91 6.57 11.57 11.10
N GLY A 92 6.30 12.86 10.86
CA GLY A 92 4.94 13.38 10.69
C GLY A 92 4.20 12.78 9.49
N LEU A 93 4.89 12.62 8.35
CA LEU A 93 4.34 11.98 7.17
C LEU A 93 3.99 10.51 7.41
N LEU A 94 4.85 9.76 8.11
CA LEU A 94 4.54 8.38 8.53
C LEU A 94 3.28 8.33 9.42
N GLY A 95 3.12 9.30 10.33
CA GLY A 95 1.92 9.42 11.15
C GLY A 95 0.65 9.68 10.32
N LEU A 96 0.72 10.61 9.36
CA LEU A 96 -0.40 10.89 8.46
C LEU A 96 -0.79 9.65 7.64
N VAL A 97 0.20 8.97 7.06
CA VAL A 97 -0.04 7.74 6.29
C VAL A 97 -0.65 6.65 7.18
N CYS A 98 -0.18 6.50 8.42
CA CYS A 98 -0.73 5.52 9.37
C CYS A 98 -2.22 5.76 9.64
N VAL A 99 -2.64 7.01 9.85
CA VAL A 99 -4.06 7.35 10.05
C VAL A 99 -4.90 7.02 8.81
N LEU A 100 -4.43 7.42 7.62
CA LEU A 100 -5.12 7.12 6.35
C LEU A 100 -5.22 5.61 6.11
N GLN A 101 -4.15 4.87 6.39
CA GLN A 101 -4.06 3.43 6.19
C GLN A 101 -4.98 2.65 7.13
N LEU A 102 -5.06 3.04 8.40
CA LEU A 102 -6.01 2.47 9.35
C LEU A 102 -7.46 2.77 8.92
N GLY A 103 -7.75 4.00 8.50
CA GLY A 103 -9.05 4.36 7.94
C GLY A 103 -9.44 3.50 6.73
N ALA A 104 -8.52 3.31 5.78
CA ALA A 104 -8.72 2.46 4.62
C ALA A 104 -8.91 0.97 5.00
N GLY A 105 -8.14 0.45 5.96
CA GLY A 105 -8.28 -0.91 6.46
C GLY A 105 -9.65 -1.17 7.09
N VAL A 106 -10.11 -0.23 7.93
CA VAL A 106 -11.44 -0.29 8.55
C VAL A 106 -12.54 -0.20 7.49
N ALA A 107 -12.42 0.75 6.55
CA ALA A 107 -13.37 0.89 5.45
C ALA A 107 -13.45 -0.37 4.58
N CYS A 108 -12.31 -1.00 4.26
CA CYS A 108 -12.25 -2.26 3.52
C CYS A 108 -13.03 -3.37 4.23
N HIS A 109 -12.84 -3.54 5.54
CA HIS A 109 -13.54 -4.56 6.32
C HIS A 109 -15.06 -4.39 6.27
N PHE A 110 -15.57 -3.19 6.55
CA PHE A 110 -17.00 -2.91 6.51
C PHE A 110 -17.59 -3.03 5.11
N LEU A 111 -16.90 -2.48 4.10
CA LEU A 111 -17.35 -2.52 2.73
C LEU A 111 -17.42 -3.97 2.23
N THR A 112 -16.46 -4.83 2.56
CA THR A 112 -16.54 -6.26 2.17
C THR A 112 -17.74 -6.97 2.80
N GLY A 113 -18.10 -6.65 4.04
CA GLY A 113 -19.30 -7.19 4.67
C GLY A 113 -20.56 -6.87 3.87
N HIS A 114 -20.70 -5.61 3.45
CA HIS A 114 -21.82 -5.17 2.61
C HIS A 114 -21.75 -5.75 1.19
N LEU A 115 -20.56 -5.77 0.58
CA LEU A 115 -20.33 -6.32 -0.76
C LEU A 115 -20.75 -7.79 -0.82
N VAL A 116 -20.37 -8.62 0.15
CA VAL A 116 -20.73 -10.05 0.13
C VAL A 116 -22.23 -10.27 0.36
N HIS A 117 -22.87 -9.40 1.14
CA HIS A 117 -24.34 -9.44 1.29
C HIS A 117 -25.04 -9.14 -0.04
N ASN A 118 -24.63 -8.06 -0.70
CA ASN A 118 -25.21 -7.63 -1.97
C ASN A 118 -24.82 -8.53 -3.13
N LEU A 119 -23.65 -9.18 -3.07
CA LEU A 119 -23.16 -10.09 -4.10
C LEU A 119 -24.20 -11.14 -4.48
N ARG A 120 -24.98 -11.61 -3.51
CA ARG A 120 -26.07 -12.56 -3.75
C ARG A 120 -27.11 -11.97 -4.73
N VAL A 121 -27.58 -10.77 -4.46
CA VAL A 121 -28.61 -10.10 -5.26
C VAL A 121 -28.03 -9.78 -6.64
N THR A 122 -26.85 -9.19 -6.68
CA THR A 122 -26.19 -8.78 -7.93
C THR A 122 -25.87 -9.98 -8.83
N MET A 123 -25.35 -11.09 -8.30
CA MET A 123 -25.06 -12.28 -9.11
C MET A 123 -26.35 -12.90 -9.67
N ASN A 124 -27.42 -12.94 -8.86
CA ASN A 124 -28.71 -13.43 -9.33
C ASN A 124 -29.24 -12.57 -10.49
N GLU A 125 -29.27 -11.24 -10.32
CA GLU A 125 -29.66 -10.31 -11.38
C GLU A 125 -28.81 -10.46 -12.63
N THR A 126 -27.49 -10.63 -12.47
CA THR A 126 -26.55 -10.82 -13.58
C THR A 126 -26.89 -12.08 -14.38
N VAL A 127 -27.20 -13.20 -13.73
CA VAL A 127 -27.65 -14.44 -14.40
C VAL A 127 -28.96 -14.22 -15.16
N TRP A 128 -29.92 -13.47 -14.60
CA TRP A 128 -31.20 -13.18 -15.26
C TRP A 128 -31.07 -12.31 -16.51
N ILE A 129 -30.22 -11.28 -16.47
CA ILE A 129 -30.03 -10.35 -17.60
C ILE A 129 -28.99 -10.84 -18.61
N TYR A 130 -28.28 -11.93 -18.30
CA TYR A 130 -27.18 -12.48 -19.10
C TYR A 130 -27.51 -12.58 -20.61
N PRO A 131 -28.66 -13.13 -21.07
CA PRO A 131 -28.92 -13.28 -22.51
C PRO A 131 -29.16 -11.95 -23.24
N TYR A 132 -29.47 -10.90 -22.50
CA TYR A 132 -29.92 -9.60 -23.04
C TYR A 132 -28.87 -8.51 -22.89
N ASN A 133 -27.81 -8.76 -22.12
CA ASN A 133 -26.80 -7.77 -21.78
C ASN A 133 -25.40 -8.35 -21.93
N GLU A 134 -24.72 -7.95 -23.01
CA GLU A 134 -23.37 -8.39 -23.36
C GLU A 134 -22.35 -8.15 -22.23
N TYR A 135 -22.46 -7.04 -21.51
CA TYR A 135 -21.58 -6.73 -20.40
C TYR A 135 -21.81 -7.64 -19.18
N ALA A 136 -23.06 -8.02 -18.91
CA ALA A 136 -23.37 -8.99 -17.88
C ALA A 136 -22.87 -10.40 -18.28
N ALA A 137 -23.00 -10.74 -19.56
CA ALA A 137 -22.49 -12.00 -20.11
C ALA A 137 -20.97 -12.11 -19.97
N GLU A 138 -20.22 -11.14 -20.48
CA GLU A 138 -18.75 -11.09 -20.41
C GLU A 138 -18.24 -11.22 -18.97
N ARG A 139 -18.87 -10.50 -18.03
CA ARG A 139 -18.48 -10.54 -16.61
C ARG A 139 -18.77 -11.88 -15.95
N MET A 140 -19.92 -12.47 -16.26
CA MET A 140 -20.29 -13.76 -15.68
C MET A 140 -19.42 -14.87 -16.28
N ASP A 141 -19.17 -14.84 -17.59
CA ASP A 141 -18.26 -15.76 -18.29
C ASP A 141 -16.86 -15.72 -17.70
N ALA A 142 -16.31 -14.51 -17.53
CA ALA A 142 -15.00 -14.35 -16.89
C ALA A 142 -14.99 -14.91 -15.46
N VAL A 143 -16.06 -14.75 -14.68
CA VAL A 143 -16.14 -15.34 -13.33
C VAL A 143 -16.18 -16.87 -13.40
N GLN A 144 -16.95 -17.42 -14.33
CA GLN A 144 -17.13 -18.87 -14.50
C GLN A 144 -15.84 -19.56 -14.93
N GLU A 145 -15.14 -18.99 -15.91
CA GLU A 145 -13.85 -19.48 -16.41
C GLU A 145 -12.76 -19.36 -15.34
N ASN A 146 -12.59 -18.16 -14.74
CA ASN A 146 -11.51 -17.92 -13.79
C ASN A 146 -11.67 -18.68 -12.46
N LEU A 147 -12.91 -18.98 -12.05
CA LEU A 147 -13.20 -19.67 -10.79
C LEU A 147 -13.64 -21.13 -10.98
N ALA A 148 -13.67 -21.62 -12.21
CA ALA A 148 -14.12 -22.98 -12.56
C ALA A 148 -15.48 -23.32 -11.89
N CYS A 149 -16.47 -22.46 -12.14
CA CYS A 149 -17.81 -22.53 -11.53
C CYS A 149 -18.89 -22.29 -12.58
N CYS A 150 -20.15 -22.63 -12.27
CA CYS A 150 -21.26 -22.46 -13.22
C CYS A 150 -22.53 -22.02 -12.51
N GLY A 151 -23.16 -20.97 -13.06
CA GLY A 151 -24.33 -20.34 -12.47
C GLY A 151 -24.01 -19.68 -11.13
N MET A 152 -25.05 -19.28 -10.41
CA MET A 152 -24.89 -18.60 -9.12
C MET A 152 -24.65 -19.62 -8.00
N TYR A 153 -25.55 -20.59 -7.87
CA TYR A 153 -25.53 -21.70 -6.93
C TYR A 153 -25.28 -23.04 -7.60
N SER A 154 -25.73 -23.21 -8.85
CA SER A 154 -25.64 -24.46 -9.59
C SER A 154 -25.77 -24.23 -11.10
N PRO A 155 -25.26 -25.15 -11.95
CA PRO A 155 -25.57 -25.14 -13.38
C PRO A 155 -27.06 -25.06 -13.72
N LYS A 156 -27.93 -25.56 -12.82
CA LYS A 156 -29.39 -25.54 -13.01
C LYS A 156 -29.99 -24.13 -13.02
N ASP A 157 -29.27 -23.13 -12.55
CA ASP A 157 -29.73 -21.73 -12.55
C ASP A 157 -29.99 -21.25 -13.99
N TRP A 158 -29.25 -21.79 -14.97
CA TRP A 158 -29.41 -21.46 -16.39
C TRP A 158 -30.71 -21.97 -17.01
N HIS A 159 -31.33 -22.99 -16.43
CA HIS A 159 -32.58 -23.55 -16.97
C HIS A 159 -33.72 -22.53 -16.94
N GLN A 160 -33.71 -21.62 -15.96
CA GLN A 160 -34.72 -20.56 -15.82
C GLN A 160 -34.51 -19.43 -16.83
N VAL A 161 -33.29 -19.33 -17.37
CA VAL A 161 -32.87 -18.26 -18.28
C VAL A 161 -33.05 -18.68 -19.74
N TYR A 162 -32.63 -19.90 -20.08
CA TYR A 162 -32.68 -20.44 -21.45
C TYR A 162 -33.89 -21.34 -21.73
N ASN A 163 -34.82 -21.54 -20.77
CA ASN A 163 -35.99 -22.42 -20.92
C ASN A 163 -35.64 -23.84 -21.42
N GLY A 164 -34.60 -24.45 -20.86
CA GLY A 164 -34.09 -25.75 -21.30
C GLY A 164 -32.89 -26.24 -20.50
N THR A 165 -32.12 -27.17 -21.06
CA THR A 165 -30.85 -27.68 -20.49
C THR A 165 -29.62 -26.96 -21.05
N GLU A 166 -29.82 -25.83 -21.73
CA GLU A 166 -28.73 -25.03 -22.29
C GLU A 166 -27.97 -24.29 -21.18
N ILE A 167 -26.66 -24.21 -21.35
CA ILE A 167 -25.72 -23.54 -20.44
C ILE A 167 -24.70 -22.74 -21.25
N PRO A 168 -24.13 -21.66 -20.70
CA PRO A 168 -23.02 -20.94 -21.31
C PRO A 168 -21.79 -21.83 -21.49
N ARG A 169 -21.00 -21.56 -22.54
CA ARG A 169 -19.73 -22.28 -22.79
C ARG A 169 -18.71 -22.07 -21.68
N SER A 170 -18.71 -20.90 -21.03
CA SER A 170 -17.88 -20.59 -19.85
C SER A 170 -18.09 -21.53 -18.65
N CYS A 171 -19.19 -22.30 -18.62
CA CYS A 171 -19.40 -23.36 -17.63
C CYS A 171 -18.59 -24.64 -17.88
N CYS A 172 -17.94 -24.76 -19.04
CA CYS A 172 -17.33 -25.99 -19.53
C CYS A 172 -15.82 -26.02 -19.29
N ALA A 173 -15.32 -27.13 -18.76
CA ALA A 173 -13.91 -27.26 -18.37
C ALA A 173 -12.94 -27.53 -19.55
N ILE A 174 -13.46 -27.97 -20.70
CA ILE A 174 -12.70 -28.28 -21.91
C ILE A 174 -13.38 -27.54 -23.07
N ASP A 175 -12.70 -26.53 -23.59
CA ASP A 175 -13.15 -25.73 -24.74
C ASP A 175 -12.37 -26.18 -25.98
N ASP A 176 -12.77 -27.33 -26.53
CA ASP A 176 -12.36 -27.70 -27.89
C ASP A 176 -13.41 -27.10 -28.83
N GLU A 177 -13.01 -26.31 -29.83
CA GLU A 177 -13.92 -25.52 -30.68
C GLU A 177 -15.03 -26.33 -31.37
N ASN A 178 -14.89 -27.66 -31.41
CA ASN A 178 -15.81 -28.63 -31.99
C ASN A 178 -16.47 -29.61 -31.00
N ALA A 179 -16.19 -29.54 -29.69
CA ALA A 179 -16.73 -30.47 -28.71
C ALA A 179 -18.00 -29.94 -28.01
N MET A 180 -19.03 -30.79 -27.86
CA MET A 180 -20.08 -30.53 -26.88
C MET A 180 -19.46 -30.51 -25.49
N CYS A 181 -19.95 -29.63 -24.62
CA CYS A 181 -19.53 -29.51 -23.22
C CYS A 181 -19.57 -30.86 -22.50
N GLU A 182 -18.43 -31.54 -22.40
CA GLU A 182 -18.35 -32.88 -21.79
C GLU A 182 -18.32 -32.80 -20.27
N TYR A 183 -17.70 -31.74 -19.72
CA TYR A 183 -17.55 -31.52 -18.29
C TYR A 183 -18.05 -30.14 -17.86
N ILE A 184 -19.16 -30.14 -17.09
CA ILE A 184 -19.77 -28.95 -16.52
C ILE A 184 -19.24 -28.74 -15.10
N HIS A 185 -18.88 -27.50 -14.76
CA HIS A 185 -18.55 -27.16 -13.38
C HIS A 185 -19.77 -27.28 -12.46
N ASN A 186 -19.80 -28.30 -11.59
CA ASN A 186 -20.95 -28.55 -10.71
C ASN A 186 -21.07 -27.58 -9.51
N THR A 187 -20.06 -26.75 -9.26
CA THR A 187 -20.07 -25.75 -8.18
C THR A 187 -20.58 -24.40 -8.64
N GLY A 188 -21.52 -23.79 -7.90
CA GLY A 188 -21.96 -22.42 -8.13
C GLY A 188 -20.89 -21.37 -7.83
N CYS A 189 -20.89 -20.28 -8.59
CA CYS A 189 -19.88 -19.22 -8.48
C CYS A 189 -19.94 -18.44 -7.17
N TYR A 190 -21.11 -18.27 -6.55
CA TYR A 190 -21.21 -17.60 -5.26
C TYR A 190 -20.41 -18.34 -4.17
N ALA A 191 -20.41 -19.66 -4.19
CA ALA A 191 -19.68 -20.48 -3.22
C ALA A 191 -18.16 -20.37 -3.36
N ARG A 192 -17.65 -20.00 -4.55
CA ARG A 192 -16.22 -19.75 -4.81
C ARG A 192 -15.84 -18.30 -4.54
N LEU A 193 -16.63 -17.35 -5.04
CA LEU A 193 -16.33 -15.92 -5.01
C LEU A 193 -16.50 -15.30 -3.62
N ALA A 194 -17.55 -15.65 -2.88
CA ALA A 194 -17.81 -15.04 -1.57
C ALA A 194 -16.69 -15.31 -0.54
N PRO A 195 -16.13 -16.53 -0.41
CA PRO A 195 -14.96 -16.77 0.42
C PRO A 195 -13.73 -15.98 -0.03
N ILE A 196 -13.44 -15.92 -1.35
CA ILE A 196 -12.30 -15.17 -1.89
C ILE A 196 -12.37 -13.69 -1.49
N LEU A 197 -13.54 -13.05 -1.61
CA LEU A 197 -13.71 -11.66 -1.21
C LEU A 197 -13.48 -11.46 0.29
N LYS A 198 -14.03 -12.36 1.13
CA LYS A 198 -13.86 -12.31 2.58
C LYS A 198 -12.41 -12.51 3.00
N ASP A 199 -11.73 -13.50 2.41
CA ASP A 199 -10.35 -13.82 2.74
C ASP A 199 -9.39 -12.75 2.24
N THR A 200 -9.62 -12.21 1.04
CA THR A 200 -8.85 -11.06 0.51
C THR A 200 -8.98 -9.85 1.43
N SER A 201 -10.20 -9.51 1.84
CA SER A 201 -10.44 -8.42 2.79
C SER A 201 -9.76 -8.65 4.14
N ARG A 202 -9.81 -9.89 4.65
CA ARG A 202 -9.10 -10.27 5.88
C ARG A 202 -7.60 -10.05 5.72
N MET A 203 -6.99 -10.53 4.63
CA MET A 203 -5.56 -10.38 4.36
C MET A 203 -5.15 -8.91 4.23
N LEU A 204 -5.95 -8.08 3.55
CA LEU A 204 -5.69 -6.65 3.42
C LEU A 204 -5.78 -5.93 4.76
N THR A 205 -6.81 -6.24 5.56
CA THR A 205 -7.01 -5.66 6.89
C THR A 205 -5.87 -6.04 7.84
N THR A 206 -5.45 -7.31 7.84
CA THR A 206 -4.31 -7.76 8.67
C THR A 206 -2.99 -7.12 8.21
N SER A 207 -2.77 -7.01 6.90
CA SER A 207 -1.57 -6.36 6.35
C SER A 207 -1.52 -4.88 6.71
N SER A 208 -2.65 -4.19 6.66
CA SER A 208 -2.77 -2.79 7.10
C SER A 208 -2.41 -2.62 8.58
N ALA A 209 -2.85 -3.52 9.46
CA ALA A 209 -2.51 -3.46 10.88
C ALA A 209 -0.99 -3.67 11.13
N VAL A 210 -0.37 -4.63 10.45
CA VAL A 210 1.07 -4.89 10.55
C VAL A 210 1.89 -3.71 10.05
N LEU A 211 1.52 -3.15 8.90
CA LEU A 211 2.18 -1.97 8.33
C LEU A 211 2.03 -0.75 9.25
N ALA A 212 0.87 -0.56 9.91
CA ALA A 212 0.66 0.52 10.86
C ALA A 212 1.60 0.38 12.07
N PHE A 213 1.75 -0.83 12.62
CA PHE A 213 2.71 -1.09 13.70
C PHE A 213 4.16 -0.77 13.26
N MET A 214 4.55 -1.20 12.06
CA MET A 214 5.86 -0.88 11.48
C MET A 214 6.06 0.64 11.34
N GLN A 215 5.05 1.37 10.87
CA GLN A 215 5.11 2.83 10.75
C GLN A 215 5.20 3.53 12.11
N LEU A 216 4.49 3.05 13.14
CA LEU A 216 4.57 3.62 14.49
C LEU A 216 5.97 3.47 15.08
N THR A 217 6.63 2.33 14.88
CA THR A 217 8.03 2.15 15.31
C THR A 217 8.98 3.08 14.55
N GLY A 218 8.83 3.21 13.22
CA GLY A 218 9.59 4.16 12.42
C GLY A 218 9.36 5.62 12.84
N MET A 219 8.12 5.98 13.14
CA MET A 219 7.72 7.30 13.63
C MET A 219 8.35 7.60 15.00
N ALA A 220 8.32 6.64 15.93
CA ALA A 220 8.95 6.79 17.24
C ALA A 220 10.47 7.02 17.11
N PHE A 221 11.15 6.23 16.28
CA PHE A 221 12.58 6.42 16.03
C PHE A 221 12.89 7.75 15.34
N ALA A 222 12.09 8.16 14.35
CA ALA A 222 12.26 9.44 13.67
C ALA A 222 12.10 10.63 14.63
N PHE A 223 11.04 10.64 15.45
CA PHE A 223 10.83 11.71 16.42
C PHE A 223 11.87 11.72 17.52
N TYR A 224 12.26 10.55 18.04
CA TYR A 224 13.34 10.45 19.01
C TYR A 224 14.65 11.02 18.45
N MET A 225 15.05 10.61 17.24
CA MET A 225 16.25 11.12 16.59
C MET A 225 16.15 12.62 16.30
N ALA A 226 15.00 13.11 15.82
CA ALA A 226 14.76 14.53 15.59
C ALA A 226 14.87 15.36 16.89
N GLN A 227 14.32 14.86 18.01
CA GLN A 227 14.44 15.50 19.32
C GLN A 227 15.90 15.56 19.78
N CYS A 228 16.64 14.45 19.68
CA CYS A 228 18.06 14.42 20.02
C CYS A 228 18.87 15.41 19.19
N LEU A 229 18.64 15.48 17.87
CA LEU A 229 19.32 16.42 16.99
C LEU A 229 18.97 17.88 17.32
N ARG A 230 17.70 18.18 17.60
CA ARG A 230 17.28 19.52 18.06
C ARG A 230 17.97 19.90 19.37
N GLN A 231 18.06 18.96 20.31
CA GLN A 231 18.74 19.19 21.58
C GLN A 231 20.24 19.46 21.38
N GLN A 232 20.91 18.67 20.53
CA GLN A 232 22.32 18.91 20.20
C GLN A 232 22.54 20.27 19.54
N MET A 233 21.66 20.68 18.62
CA MET A 233 21.73 21.98 17.96
C MET A 233 21.50 23.14 18.94
N ARG A 234 20.58 23.00 19.90
CA ARG A 234 20.37 23.97 20.99
C ARG A 234 21.63 24.10 21.86
N LEU A 235 22.17 22.98 22.36
CA LEU A 235 23.39 22.97 23.17
C LEU A 235 24.61 23.55 22.45
N ARG A 236 24.75 23.31 21.15
CA ARG A 236 25.82 23.91 20.33
C ARG A 236 25.65 25.42 20.18
N ARG A 237 24.41 25.91 20.05
CA ARG A 237 24.11 27.33 19.97
C ARG A 237 24.43 28.03 21.29
N ASP A 238 23.99 27.46 22.41
CA ASP A 238 24.24 28.00 23.75
C ASP A 238 25.75 28.03 24.07
N ARG A 239 26.49 26.97 23.70
CA ARG A 239 27.96 26.95 23.83
C ARG A 239 28.65 28.07 23.04
N LYS A 240 28.18 28.35 21.82
CA LYS A 240 28.74 29.45 21.02
C LYS A 240 28.49 30.81 21.70
N MET A 241 27.30 31.03 22.26
CA MET A 241 27.00 32.26 23.00
C MET A 241 27.90 32.41 24.23
N MET A 242 28.07 31.35 25.04
CA MET A 242 28.95 31.39 26.22
C MET A 242 30.40 31.73 25.86
N VAL A 243 30.94 31.16 24.77
CA VAL A 243 32.31 31.46 24.33
C VAL A 243 32.43 32.90 23.82
N THR A 244 31.45 33.40 23.05
CA THR A 244 31.44 34.78 22.58
C THR A 244 31.39 35.78 23.75
N GLU A 245 30.58 35.50 24.77
CA GLU A 245 30.51 36.33 25.98
C GLU A 245 31.83 36.36 26.76
N GLN A 246 32.49 35.20 26.90
CA GLN A 246 33.81 35.11 27.53
C GLN A 246 34.89 35.91 26.79
N LEU A 247 34.87 35.91 25.46
CA LEU A 247 35.81 36.70 24.66
C LEU A 247 35.58 38.21 24.85
N LEU A 248 34.32 38.65 24.85
CA LEU A 248 33.97 40.05 25.09
C LEU A 248 34.41 40.54 26.48
N TYR A 249 34.29 39.69 27.51
CA TYR A 249 34.75 40.01 28.85
C TYR A 249 36.28 40.15 28.94
N SER A 250 37.02 39.25 28.29
CA SER A 250 38.49 39.27 28.27
C SER A 250 39.05 40.54 27.60
N ASP A 251 38.44 40.98 26.50
CA ASP A 251 38.86 42.22 25.80
C ASP A 251 38.59 43.48 26.63
N ALA A 252 37.50 43.48 27.41
CA ALA A 252 37.13 44.59 28.28
C ALA A 252 38.07 44.75 29.49
N ASP A 253 38.65 43.65 29.99
CA ASP A 253 39.64 43.68 31.07
C ASP A 253 41.02 44.10 30.56
N GLY A 254 41.40 43.64 29.35
CA GLY A 254 42.64 44.05 28.68
C GLY A 254 42.72 45.53 28.31
N THR A 255 41.58 46.21 28.18
CA THR A 255 41.51 47.67 27.93
C THR A 255 41.65 48.52 29.19
N LYS A 256 41.62 47.92 30.39
CA LYS A 256 41.82 48.61 31.68
C LYS A 256 43.28 48.59 32.18
N SER A 257 44.25 48.62 31.27
CA SER A 257 45.64 48.95 31.60
C SER A 257 45.92 50.43 31.31
N PRO A 258 45.56 51.37 32.21
CA PRO A 258 46.17 52.69 32.21
C PRO A 258 47.59 52.61 32.78
N ILE A 259 48.46 53.37 32.12
CA ILE A 259 49.83 53.76 32.49
C ILE A 259 49.93 54.15 33.97
#